data_AF-A0A4U1ITE4-F1
#
_entry.id   AF-A0A4U1ITE4-F1
#
_cell.length_a   1.000
_cell.length_b   1.000
_cell.length_c   1.000
_cell.angle_alpha   90.00
_cell.angle_beta   90.00
_cell.angle_gamma   90.00
#
_symmetry.space_group_name_H-M   'P 1'
#
loop_
_entity.id
_entity.type
_entity.pdbx_description
1 polymer ?
#
loop_
_entity_poly.entity_id
_entity_poly.type
_entity_poly.pdbx_seq_one_letter_code
_entity_poly.pdbx_strand_id
1 'polypeptide(L)'
;MSETLRSVFPPVYWSFLPSFFTKPAPREDKATCDRCAMASPAEGGHALPGAIHFRPDVKCCSFHPRLPNYLVGAILSDDSPDMDEGRRRIRAKIAARSGVTPQWISPPEKTQLLLKATRRTSFGRSLVLRCPYYEVESGLCTVWRHRDSICSTFFCRYSAGADGANFWTAMRSYLSHVERRLAEHALQRVAPQLREPEATPGELTLEDLEDRPPAHYSVCWSEWEGREEELYLRCHEHVAAIDRHEFEAIANNGDGRALLDEAVRAYRQATAPTLPDRLVMNAAMVCIPGDGGMYVRSHSRYETLFLPLELQEVLCDFRGDQTVAENQARLAHDKGVRLPDDLLLTLYQARILVAPSP
;
A
#
# COMPACT_ATOMS: atom_id res chain seq x y z
N MET A 1 6.06 10.64 21.85
CA MET A 1 4.88 11.18 21.14
C MET A 1 4.39 10.10 20.20
N SER A 2 3.08 9.84 20.14
CA SER A 2 2.53 8.86 19.19
C SER A 2 2.71 9.34 17.76
N GLU A 3 3.09 8.44 16.86
CA GLU A 3 3.18 8.73 15.42
C GLU A 3 1.81 9.19 14.88
N THR A 4 1.82 10.22 14.03
CA THR A 4 0.60 10.76 13.39
C THR A 4 0.51 10.28 11.95
N LEU A 5 -0.65 10.36 11.32
CA LEU A 5 -0.77 10.07 9.88
C LEU A 5 0.21 10.91 9.05
N ARG A 6 0.44 12.17 9.43
CA ARG A 6 1.38 13.06 8.75
C ARG A 6 2.80 12.49 8.71
N SER A 7 3.30 11.95 9.82
CA SER A 7 4.68 11.45 9.90
C SER A 7 4.92 10.15 9.14
N VAL A 8 3.86 9.43 8.76
CA VAL A 8 3.94 8.22 7.92
C VAL A 8 4.27 8.57 6.45
N PHE A 9 3.94 9.79 6.02
CA PHE A 9 4.05 10.22 4.63
C PHE A 9 5.27 11.15 4.41
N PRO A 10 5.75 11.26 3.15
CA PRO A 10 6.88 12.11 2.80
C PRO A 10 6.82 13.53 3.39
N PRO A 11 7.96 14.06 3.90
CA PRO A 11 8.01 15.38 4.55
C PRO A 11 7.48 16.55 3.72
N VAL A 12 7.59 16.45 2.39
CA VAL A 12 7.08 17.48 1.46
C VAL A 12 5.59 17.78 1.67
N TYR A 13 4.81 16.84 2.20
CA TYR A 13 3.39 17.02 2.44
C TYR A 13 3.03 17.69 3.77
N TRP A 14 3.99 17.83 4.69
CA TRP A 14 3.69 18.13 6.09
C TRP A 14 3.09 19.52 6.32
N SER A 15 3.43 20.50 5.47
CA SER A 15 2.98 21.89 5.59
C SER A 15 1.51 22.06 5.17
N PHE A 16 1.08 21.39 4.09
CA PHE A 16 -0.21 21.64 3.46
C PHE A 16 -1.28 20.58 3.72
N LEU A 17 -0.92 19.37 4.19
CA LEU A 17 -1.92 18.32 4.44
C LEU A 17 -3.01 18.78 5.42
N PRO A 18 -4.29 18.37 5.21
CA PRO A 18 -5.43 18.67 6.08
C PRO A 18 -5.17 18.34 7.55
N SER A 19 -5.90 19.01 8.46
CA SER A 19 -5.80 18.77 9.91
C SER A 19 -6.10 17.32 10.30
N PHE A 20 -6.87 16.58 9.49
CA PHE A 20 -7.08 15.14 9.65
C PHE A 20 -5.76 14.35 9.79
N PHE A 21 -4.69 14.76 9.11
CA PHE A 21 -3.40 14.08 9.18
C PHE A 21 -2.65 14.27 10.51
N THR A 22 -3.17 15.10 11.42
CA THR A 22 -2.67 15.20 12.81
C THR A 22 -3.21 14.10 13.72
N LYS A 23 -4.19 13.30 13.26
CA LYS A 23 -4.70 12.14 14.00
C LYS A 23 -3.60 11.08 14.17
N PRO A 24 -3.67 10.25 15.23
CA PRO A 24 -2.76 9.12 15.40
C PRO A 24 -2.78 8.19 14.19
N ALA A 25 -1.62 7.69 13.76
CA ALA A 25 -1.57 6.65 12.75
C ALA A 25 -2.06 5.32 13.33
N PRO A 26 -2.93 4.55 12.63
CA PRO A 26 -3.24 3.19 13.03
C PRO A 26 -1.96 2.36 13.05
N ARG A 27 -1.74 1.59 14.13
CA ARG A 27 -0.55 0.76 14.26
C ARG A 27 -0.74 -0.55 13.50
N GLU A 28 0.18 -0.84 12.58
CA GLU A 28 0.20 -2.08 11.80
C GLU A 28 1.23 -3.08 12.34
N ASP A 29 1.06 -3.45 13.61
CA ASP A 29 1.99 -4.31 14.36
C ASP A 29 2.16 -5.72 13.76
N LYS A 30 1.22 -6.15 12.88
CA LYS A 30 1.31 -7.42 12.15
C LYS A 30 2.23 -7.35 10.91
N ALA A 31 2.65 -6.16 10.49
CA ALA A 31 3.47 -5.93 9.29
C ALA A 31 4.89 -5.47 9.66
N THR A 32 5.70 -6.37 10.18
CA THR A 32 7.09 -6.08 10.62
C THR A 32 8.07 -6.22 9.45
N CYS A 33 8.42 -5.14 8.74
CA CYS A 33 9.29 -5.20 7.56
C CYS A 33 10.76 -5.55 7.88
N ASP A 34 11.26 -5.10 9.03
CA ASP A 34 12.57 -5.42 9.60
C ASP A 34 12.69 -6.92 9.89
N ARG A 35 11.65 -7.51 10.48
CA ARG A 35 11.49 -8.94 10.70
C ARG A 35 10.31 -9.49 9.91
N CYS A 36 10.45 -9.54 8.59
CA CYS A 36 9.37 -9.78 7.63
C CYS A 36 8.37 -10.86 8.07
N ALA A 37 7.15 -10.45 8.47
CA ALA A 37 6.07 -11.34 8.89
C ALA A 37 5.59 -12.32 7.79
N MET A 38 6.01 -12.08 6.54
CA MET A 38 5.68 -12.90 5.38
C MET A 38 6.83 -13.80 4.95
N ALA A 39 8.04 -13.66 5.51
CA ALA A 39 9.14 -14.54 5.17
C ALA A 39 8.80 -15.98 5.57
N SER A 40 9.25 -16.95 4.77
CA SER A 40 9.12 -18.37 5.13
C SER A 40 9.70 -18.61 6.53
N PRO A 41 9.09 -19.50 7.33
CA PRO A 41 9.73 -19.97 8.56
C PRO A 41 11.13 -20.50 8.28
N ALA A 42 12.05 -20.35 9.24
CA ALA A 42 13.35 -20.99 9.18
C ALA A 42 13.21 -22.53 9.04
N GLU A 43 14.25 -23.20 8.59
CA GLU A 43 14.28 -24.67 8.44
C GLU A 43 13.76 -25.35 9.72
N GLY A 44 12.73 -26.20 9.56
CA GLY A 44 12.05 -26.89 10.67
C GLY A 44 10.71 -26.28 11.10
N GLY A 45 10.34 -25.08 10.63
CA GLY A 45 9.00 -24.53 10.85
C GLY A 45 7.96 -25.10 9.88
N HIS A 46 6.82 -25.55 10.38
CA HIS A 46 5.72 -26.02 9.54
C HIS A 46 5.07 -24.86 8.78
N ALA A 47 5.17 -24.86 7.45
CA ALA A 47 4.45 -23.92 6.61
C ALA A 47 2.93 -24.17 6.73
N LEU A 48 2.17 -23.13 7.05
CA LEU A 48 0.72 -23.23 7.13
C LEU A 48 0.14 -23.60 5.75
N PRO A 49 -0.79 -24.58 5.67
CA PRO A 49 -1.46 -24.93 4.42
C PRO A 49 -2.06 -23.71 3.72
N GLY A 50 -1.73 -23.55 2.43
CA GLY A 50 -2.24 -22.45 1.61
C GLY A 50 -1.67 -21.07 1.93
N ALA A 51 -0.75 -20.94 2.89
CA ALA A 51 -0.09 -19.67 3.18
C ALA A 51 0.89 -19.27 2.08
N ILE A 52 0.89 -17.97 1.77
CA ILE A 52 1.84 -17.38 0.83
C ILE A 52 3.01 -16.84 1.64
N HIS A 53 4.22 -17.28 1.30
CA HIS A 53 5.45 -16.74 1.87
C HIS A 53 6.22 -15.93 0.83
N PHE A 54 6.93 -14.92 1.30
CA PHE A 54 7.89 -14.14 0.55
C PHE A 54 9.30 -14.67 0.78
N ARG A 55 10.17 -14.44 -0.19
CA ARG A 55 11.60 -14.60 0.00
C ARG A 55 12.12 -13.51 0.94
N PRO A 56 13.02 -13.82 1.88
CA PRO A 56 13.56 -12.84 2.81
C PRO A 56 14.39 -11.74 2.12
N ASP A 57 14.97 -12.04 0.95
CA ASP A 57 15.78 -11.14 0.11
C ASP A 57 14.97 -10.34 -0.93
N VAL A 58 13.63 -10.41 -0.87
CA VAL A 58 12.71 -9.66 -1.74
C VAL A 58 11.58 -9.00 -0.93
N LYS A 59 10.98 -9.71 0.04
CA LYS A 59 9.86 -9.23 0.88
C LYS A 59 8.70 -8.69 0.02
N CYS A 60 7.98 -7.65 0.49
CA CYS A 60 7.00 -6.93 -0.32
C CYS A 60 7.64 -5.98 -1.34
N CYS A 61 8.96 -5.83 -1.35
CA CYS A 61 9.71 -5.03 -2.31
C CYS A 61 9.83 -5.74 -3.68
N SER A 62 8.74 -6.37 -4.14
CA SER A 62 8.53 -6.76 -5.54
C SER A 62 7.79 -5.70 -6.35
N PHE A 63 7.32 -4.65 -5.69
CA PHE A 63 6.70 -3.51 -6.33
C PHE A 63 7.78 -2.45 -6.60
N HIS A 64 7.94 -2.07 -7.87
CA HIS A 64 8.74 -0.92 -8.27
C HIS A 64 7.80 0.29 -8.28
N PRO A 65 8.02 1.32 -7.43
CA PRO A 65 7.15 2.48 -7.37
C PRO A 65 7.30 3.39 -8.58
N ARG A 66 6.23 4.12 -8.89
CA ARG A 66 6.24 5.23 -9.84
C ARG A 66 6.37 6.53 -9.03
N LEU A 67 7.54 7.15 -9.08
CA LEU A 67 7.85 8.34 -8.27
C LEU A 67 7.50 9.61 -9.06
N PRO A 68 6.66 10.51 -8.53
CA PRO A 68 6.37 11.80 -9.16
C PRO A 68 7.60 12.71 -9.14
N ASN A 69 7.68 13.61 -10.12
CA ASN A 69 8.77 14.56 -10.32
C ASN A 69 9.25 15.26 -9.04
N TYR A 70 8.34 15.72 -8.19
CA TYR A 70 8.68 16.42 -6.95
C TYR A 70 9.13 15.49 -5.81
N LEU A 71 8.74 14.20 -5.80
CA LEU A 71 9.30 13.22 -4.86
C LEU A 71 10.69 12.76 -5.33
N VAL A 72 10.91 12.66 -6.64
CA VAL A 72 12.24 12.45 -7.20
C VAL A 72 13.17 13.61 -6.80
N GLY A 73 12.70 14.86 -6.95
CA GLY A 73 13.43 16.02 -6.47
C GLY A 73 13.66 16.01 -4.96
N ALA A 74 12.67 15.58 -4.16
CA ALA A 74 12.82 15.44 -2.71
C ALA A 74 13.89 14.41 -2.32
N ILE A 75 14.00 13.31 -3.06
CA ILE A 75 15.09 12.33 -2.85
C ILE A 75 16.43 12.99 -3.18
N LEU A 76 16.53 13.66 -4.33
CA LEU A 76 17.77 14.27 -4.81
C LEU A 76 18.27 15.43 -3.93
N SER A 77 17.36 16.15 -3.25
CA SER A 77 17.67 17.26 -2.36
C SER A 77 17.90 16.85 -0.89
N ASP A 78 17.58 15.61 -0.51
CA ASP A 78 17.76 15.15 0.87
C ASP A 78 19.21 14.73 1.11
N ASP A 79 20.01 15.64 1.67
CA ASP A 79 21.43 15.45 1.99
C ASP A 79 21.70 14.61 3.25
N SER A 80 20.66 14.01 3.84
CA SER A 80 20.83 13.09 4.97
C SER A 80 21.68 11.87 4.54
N PRO A 81 22.65 11.41 5.35
CA PRO A 81 23.55 10.31 4.97
C PRO A 81 22.83 8.99 4.65
N ASP A 82 21.67 8.74 5.27
CA ASP A 82 20.82 7.57 5.02
C ASP A 82 20.16 7.58 3.64
N MET A 83 20.13 8.75 2.97
CA MET A 83 19.57 8.92 1.63
C MET A 83 20.63 8.83 0.51
N ASP A 84 21.93 8.75 0.82
CA ASP A 84 23.01 8.76 -0.17
C ASP A 84 22.84 7.69 -1.26
N GLU A 85 22.53 6.46 -0.83
CA GLU A 85 22.32 5.33 -1.74
C GLU A 85 21.04 5.52 -2.59
N GLY A 86 19.98 6.09 -2.00
CA GLY A 86 18.77 6.47 -2.71
C GLY A 86 19.05 7.49 -3.82
N ARG A 87 19.79 8.56 -3.50
CA ARG A 87 20.22 9.59 -4.47
C ARG A 87 21.04 8.98 -5.60
N ARG A 88 22.02 8.14 -5.27
CA ARG A 88 22.85 7.44 -6.26
C ARG A 88 22.01 6.59 -7.22
N ARG A 89 21.03 5.82 -6.71
CA ARG A 89 20.14 4.97 -7.52
C ARG A 89 19.21 5.78 -8.41
N ILE A 90 18.66 6.88 -7.89
CA ILE A 90 17.82 7.78 -8.69
C ILE A 90 18.62 8.40 -9.84
N ARG A 91 19.85 8.89 -9.59
CA ARG A 91 20.73 9.40 -10.65
C ARG A 91 21.06 8.35 -11.70
N ALA A 92 21.33 7.11 -11.28
CA ALA A 92 21.55 6.01 -12.21
C ALA A 92 20.29 5.72 -13.06
N LYS A 93 19.10 5.80 -12.45
CA LYS A 93 17.81 5.68 -13.15
C LYS A 93 17.61 6.79 -14.18
N ILE A 94 17.91 8.04 -13.82
CA ILE A 94 17.87 9.20 -14.72
C ILE A 94 18.82 8.99 -15.90
N ALA A 95 20.08 8.65 -15.63
CA ALA A 95 21.09 8.40 -16.66
C ALA A 95 20.70 7.25 -17.62
N ALA A 96 20.02 6.22 -17.12
CA ALA A 96 19.54 5.10 -17.93
C ALA A 96 18.34 5.48 -18.83
N ARG A 97 17.61 6.56 -18.52
CA ARG A 97 16.46 7.10 -19.28
C ARG A 97 15.26 6.14 -19.47
N SER A 98 15.33 4.92 -18.93
CA SER A 98 14.26 3.92 -18.99
C SER A 98 13.18 4.19 -17.94
N GLY A 99 11.98 4.50 -18.42
CA GLY A 99 10.83 4.91 -17.59
C GLY A 99 10.95 6.32 -17.02
N VAL A 100 11.80 7.18 -17.59
CA VAL A 100 12.08 8.54 -17.11
C VAL A 100 11.34 9.56 -17.98
N THR A 101 10.36 10.24 -17.41
CA THR A 101 9.52 11.24 -18.08
C THR A 101 9.46 12.53 -17.27
N PRO A 102 9.02 13.66 -17.86
CA PRO A 102 8.96 14.93 -17.14
C PRO A 102 8.12 14.89 -15.85
N GLN A 103 7.09 14.05 -15.77
CA GLN A 103 6.31 13.91 -14.53
C GLN A 103 6.74 12.75 -13.64
N TRP A 104 7.46 11.73 -14.14
CA TRP A 104 7.66 10.49 -13.38
C TRP A 104 9.02 9.82 -13.61
N ILE A 105 9.53 9.18 -12.55
CA ILE A 105 10.40 8.02 -12.70
C ILE A 105 9.54 6.77 -12.45
N SER A 106 9.30 6.02 -13.50
CA SER A 106 8.44 4.83 -13.54
C SER A 106 9.26 3.54 -13.63
N PRO A 107 8.67 2.40 -13.26
CA PRO A 107 9.23 1.11 -13.62
C PRO A 107 9.33 0.96 -15.14
N PRO A 108 10.37 0.31 -15.69
CA PRO A 108 10.41 -0.02 -17.10
C PRO A 108 9.16 -0.82 -17.50
N GLU A 109 8.62 -0.62 -18.70
CA GLU A 109 7.36 -1.26 -19.15
C GLU A 109 7.42 -2.80 -19.05
N LYS A 110 8.56 -3.39 -19.42
CA LYS A 110 8.82 -4.83 -19.22
C LYS A 110 8.59 -5.27 -17.77
N THR A 111 9.05 -4.49 -16.79
CA THR A 111 8.86 -4.78 -15.37
C THR A 111 7.40 -4.63 -14.95
N GLN A 112 6.71 -3.60 -15.44
CA GLN A 112 5.28 -3.40 -15.16
C GLN A 112 4.45 -4.56 -15.70
N LEU A 113 4.70 -4.99 -16.93
CA LEU A 113 4.00 -6.10 -17.57
C LEU A 113 4.25 -7.42 -16.83
N LEU A 114 5.50 -7.72 -16.50
CA LEU A 114 5.86 -8.92 -15.73
C LEU A 114 5.17 -8.94 -14.37
N LEU A 115 5.20 -7.81 -13.64
CA LEU A 115 4.51 -7.70 -12.36
C LEU A 115 3.00 -7.90 -12.53
N LYS A 116 2.37 -7.27 -13.52
CA LYS A 116 0.93 -7.42 -13.81
C LYS A 116 0.57 -8.88 -14.11
N ALA A 117 1.32 -9.54 -14.98
CA ALA A 117 1.09 -10.92 -15.39
C ALA A 117 1.30 -11.92 -14.24
N THR A 118 2.24 -11.65 -13.34
CA THR A 118 2.68 -12.62 -12.33
C THR A 118 2.34 -12.23 -10.89
N ARG A 119 1.59 -11.14 -10.66
CA ARG A 119 1.28 -10.60 -9.32
C ARG A 119 0.73 -11.63 -8.35
N ARG A 120 -0.03 -12.62 -8.85
CA ARG A 120 -0.64 -13.69 -8.03
C ARG A 120 0.34 -14.76 -7.58
N THR A 121 1.35 -15.06 -8.39
CA THR A 121 2.23 -16.21 -8.20
C THR A 121 3.65 -15.82 -7.77
N SER A 122 4.12 -14.65 -8.20
CA SER A 122 5.54 -14.26 -8.11
C SER A 122 5.81 -13.05 -7.21
N PHE A 123 4.78 -12.32 -6.79
CA PHE A 123 4.95 -11.19 -5.87
C PHE A 123 5.57 -11.64 -4.55
N GLY A 124 6.65 -10.98 -4.16
CA GLY A 124 7.49 -11.30 -3.02
C GLY A 124 8.31 -12.59 -3.15
N ARG A 125 8.26 -13.26 -4.30
CA ARG A 125 8.82 -14.61 -4.50
C ARG A 125 9.85 -14.70 -5.63
N SER A 126 9.96 -13.67 -6.46
CA SER A 126 10.88 -13.64 -7.59
C SER A 126 11.90 -12.51 -7.45
N LEU A 127 13.18 -12.85 -7.62
CA LEU A 127 14.27 -11.89 -7.68
C LEU A 127 14.17 -10.97 -8.92
N VAL A 128 13.54 -11.45 -9.99
CA VAL A 128 13.30 -10.65 -11.22
C VAL A 128 12.40 -9.45 -10.94
N LEU A 129 11.48 -9.57 -9.96
CA LEU A 129 10.58 -8.48 -9.59
C LEU A 129 11.16 -7.60 -8.47
N ARG A 130 12.36 -7.88 -7.96
CA ARG A 130 12.91 -7.13 -6.83
C ARG A 130 13.06 -5.66 -7.21
N CYS A 131 12.45 -4.80 -6.40
CA CYS A 131 12.48 -3.36 -6.55
C CYS A 131 13.93 -2.86 -6.58
N PRO A 132 14.31 -1.98 -7.53
CA PRO A 132 15.67 -1.48 -7.61
C PRO A 132 16.06 -0.62 -6.41
N TYR A 133 15.10 -0.17 -5.59
CA TYR A 133 15.36 0.61 -4.39
C TYR A 133 15.51 -0.24 -3.12
N TYR A 134 15.35 -1.56 -3.21
CA TYR A 134 15.63 -2.46 -2.08
C TYR A 134 17.13 -2.67 -1.91
N GLU A 135 17.65 -2.37 -0.73
CA GLU A 135 19.02 -2.69 -0.34
C GLU A 135 19.05 -4.05 0.33
N VAL A 136 19.85 -4.98 -0.21
CA VAL A 136 19.88 -6.37 0.24
C VAL A 136 20.61 -6.48 1.57
N GLU A 137 21.70 -5.74 1.75
CA GLU A 137 22.54 -5.84 2.94
C GLU A 137 21.80 -5.35 4.19
N SER A 138 21.12 -4.21 4.09
CA SER A 138 20.32 -3.67 5.19
C SER A 138 18.91 -4.27 5.26
N GLY A 139 18.40 -4.81 4.14
CA GLY A 139 17.02 -5.27 4.00
C GLY A 139 15.99 -4.15 4.03
N LEU A 140 16.39 -2.92 3.73
CA LEU A 140 15.58 -1.69 3.80
C LEU A 140 15.42 -1.02 2.43
N CYS A 141 14.47 -0.08 2.36
CA CYS A 141 14.22 0.72 1.17
C CYS A 141 15.10 1.98 1.18
N THR A 142 15.91 2.15 0.14
CA THR A 142 16.83 3.30 -0.02
C THR A 142 16.13 4.63 -0.30
N VAL A 143 14.83 4.58 -0.63
CA VAL A 143 13.99 5.77 -0.85
C VAL A 143 12.83 5.85 0.14
N TRP A 144 12.91 5.16 1.29
CA TRP A 144 11.82 5.03 2.26
C TRP A 144 11.16 6.39 2.53
N ARG A 145 11.96 7.43 2.85
CA ARG A 145 11.49 8.76 3.30
C ARG A 145 10.58 9.45 2.31
N HIS A 146 10.76 9.18 1.02
CA HIS A 146 10.10 9.86 -0.09
C HIS A 146 9.40 8.85 -1.00
N ARG A 147 8.88 7.77 -0.41
CA ARG A 147 8.17 6.70 -1.13
C ARG A 147 6.80 7.16 -1.61
N ASP A 148 6.33 6.55 -2.69
CA ASP A 148 5.03 6.85 -3.29
C ASP A 148 3.83 6.40 -2.42
N SER A 149 2.63 6.75 -2.87
CA SER A 149 1.36 6.43 -2.25
C SER A 149 1.18 4.94 -2.04
N ILE A 150 1.60 4.09 -2.97
CA ILE A 150 1.45 2.63 -2.84
C ILE A 150 2.37 2.11 -1.75
N CYS A 151 3.67 2.43 -1.79
CA CYS A 151 4.63 1.95 -0.80
C CYS A 151 4.34 2.52 0.60
N SER A 152 3.81 3.74 0.70
CA SER A 152 3.44 4.37 1.98
C SER A 152 2.20 3.78 2.65
N THR A 153 1.36 3.06 1.90
CA THR A 153 0.05 2.57 2.39
C THR A 153 -0.10 1.05 2.26
N PHE A 154 0.93 0.36 1.78
CA PHE A 154 0.89 -1.09 1.65
C PHE A 154 1.37 -1.77 2.93
N PHE A 155 0.52 -2.65 3.47
CA PHE A 155 0.86 -3.55 4.56
C PHE A 155 0.50 -4.98 4.16
N CYS A 156 1.35 -5.94 4.51
CA CYS A 156 1.09 -7.35 4.19
C CYS A 156 0.01 -7.98 5.07
N ARG A 157 -0.16 -7.45 6.29
CA ARG A 157 -1.16 -7.84 7.29
C ARG A 157 -1.64 -6.59 8.01
N TYR A 158 -2.91 -6.60 8.42
CA TYR A 158 -3.56 -5.43 9.02
C TYR A 158 -3.99 -5.74 10.45
N SER A 159 -3.64 -4.88 11.41
CA SER A 159 -4.02 -5.04 12.83
C SER A 159 -5.53 -5.04 13.00
N ALA A 160 -6.21 -4.08 12.36
CA ALA A 160 -7.67 -3.97 12.33
C ALA A 160 -8.33 -4.84 11.23
N GLY A 161 -7.62 -5.84 10.71
CA GLY A 161 -8.12 -6.76 9.68
C GLY A 161 -8.59 -6.03 8.42
N ALA A 162 -9.76 -6.41 7.93
CA ALA A 162 -10.36 -5.85 6.71
C ALA A 162 -10.62 -4.33 6.81
N ASP A 163 -10.94 -3.81 7.99
CA ASP A 163 -11.21 -2.39 8.17
C ASP A 163 -9.91 -1.57 8.06
N GLY A 164 -8.79 -2.10 8.57
CA GLY A 164 -7.47 -1.55 8.33
C GLY A 164 -7.08 -1.58 6.85
N ALA A 165 -7.33 -2.72 6.17
CA ALA A 165 -7.07 -2.85 4.74
C ALA A 165 -7.87 -1.84 3.90
N ASN A 166 -9.13 -1.61 4.26
CA ASN A 166 -10.01 -0.62 3.63
C ASN A 166 -9.50 0.81 3.86
N PHE A 167 -9.12 1.15 5.09
CA PHE A 167 -8.56 2.46 5.41
C PHE A 167 -7.32 2.77 4.57
N TRP A 168 -6.32 1.88 4.56
CA TRP A 168 -5.10 2.12 3.81
C TRP A 168 -5.31 2.10 2.29
N THR A 169 -6.29 1.34 1.80
CA THR A 169 -6.70 1.39 0.39
C THR A 169 -7.33 2.74 0.03
N ALA A 170 -8.23 3.27 0.87
CA ALA A 170 -8.82 4.59 0.66
C ALA A 170 -7.76 5.70 0.74
N MET A 171 -6.85 5.60 1.72
CA MET A 171 -5.72 6.52 1.86
C MET A 171 -4.80 6.49 0.64
N ARG A 172 -4.51 5.29 0.10
CA ARG A 172 -3.76 5.13 -1.16
C ARG A 172 -4.44 5.88 -2.30
N SER A 173 -5.74 5.69 -2.49
CA SER A 173 -6.49 6.35 -3.57
C SER A 173 -6.41 7.87 -3.45
N TYR A 174 -6.56 8.42 -2.25
CA TYR A 174 -6.38 9.85 -1.99
C TYR A 174 -4.96 10.31 -2.33
N LEU A 175 -3.92 9.62 -1.84
CA LEU A 175 -2.54 10.02 -2.07
C LEU A 175 -2.11 9.86 -3.54
N SER A 176 -2.55 8.81 -4.24
CA SER A 176 -2.28 8.67 -5.68
C SER A 176 -2.93 9.81 -6.48
N HIS A 177 -4.11 10.28 -6.08
CA HIS A 177 -4.72 11.48 -6.66
C HIS A 177 -3.84 12.71 -6.39
N VAL A 178 -3.47 12.95 -5.13
CA VAL A 178 -2.60 14.06 -4.73
C VAL A 178 -1.28 14.04 -5.51
N GLU A 179 -0.62 12.89 -5.61
CA GLU A 179 0.64 12.72 -6.33
C GLU A 179 0.53 13.13 -7.79
N ARG A 180 -0.51 12.64 -8.48
CA ARG A 180 -0.75 12.98 -9.87
C ARG A 180 -1.01 14.48 -10.04
N ARG A 181 -1.88 15.06 -9.22
CA ARG A 181 -2.24 16.50 -9.33
C ARG A 181 -1.05 17.42 -9.05
N LEU A 182 -0.25 17.10 -8.03
CA LEU A 182 0.95 17.87 -7.72
C LEU A 182 2.04 17.71 -8.79
N ALA A 183 2.22 16.51 -9.33
CA ALA A 183 3.19 16.28 -10.41
C ALA A 183 2.83 17.04 -11.69
N GLU A 184 1.54 17.00 -12.09
CA GLU A 184 0.99 17.76 -13.21
C GLU A 184 1.19 19.28 -12.99
N HIS A 185 0.82 19.79 -11.80
CA HIS A 185 0.94 21.22 -11.48
C HIS A 185 2.40 21.69 -11.46
N ALA A 186 3.29 20.93 -10.82
CA ALA A 186 4.72 21.27 -10.75
C ALA A 186 5.33 21.35 -12.16
N LEU A 187 5.02 20.39 -13.04
CA LEU A 187 5.51 20.43 -14.42
C LEU A 187 4.99 21.64 -15.19
N GLN A 188 3.69 21.95 -15.06
CA GLN A 188 3.09 23.13 -15.73
C GLN A 188 3.72 24.44 -15.28
N ARG A 189 4.21 24.51 -14.03
CA ARG A 189 4.87 25.72 -13.49
C ARG A 189 6.34 25.83 -13.90
N VAL A 190 7.07 24.72 -13.85
CA VAL A 190 8.52 24.71 -14.08
C VAL A 190 8.86 24.65 -15.57
N ALA A 191 8.12 23.86 -16.34
CA ALA A 191 8.35 23.64 -17.77
C ALA A 191 7.01 23.50 -18.52
N PRO A 192 6.24 24.60 -18.68
CA PRO A 192 4.91 24.59 -19.32
C PRO A 192 4.89 24.10 -20.77
N GLN A 193 6.03 24.07 -21.44
CA GLN A 193 6.23 23.53 -22.79
C GLN A 193 6.25 22.00 -22.82
N LEU A 194 6.63 21.34 -21.72
CA LEU A 194 6.70 19.89 -21.67
C LEU A 194 5.31 19.28 -21.52
N ARG A 195 5.16 18.09 -22.07
CA ARG A 195 3.96 17.26 -21.96
C ARG A 195 4.39 15.86 -21.55
N GLU A 196 3.59 15.24 -20.69
CA GLU A 196 3.78 13.84 -20.37
C GLU A 196 3.41 13.00 -21.60
N PRO A 197 4.26 12.05 -22.03
CA PRO A 197 3.91 11.16 -23.13
C PRO A 197 2.66 10.35 -22.82
N GLU A 198 1.84 10.09 -23.85
CA GLU A 198 0.75 9.13 -23.73
C GLU A 198 1.32 7.73 -23.50
N ALA A 199 0.87 7.09 -22.42
CA ALA A 199 1.22 5.70 -22.17
C ALA A 199 0.35 4.81 -23.08
N THR A 200 0.97 3.98 -23.92
CA THR A 200 0.29 2.92 -24.67
C THR A 200 0.37 1.63 -23.85
N PRO A 201 -0.66 1.25 -23.08
CA PRO A 201 -0.51 0.20 -22.10
C PRO A 201 -0.49 -1.18 -22.77
N GLY A 202 0.47 -2.01 -22.39
CA GLY A 202 0.44 -3.46 -22.68
C GLY A 202 1.15 -3.90 -23.96
N GLU A 203 1.76 -2.98 -24.71
CA GLU A 203 2.66 -3.32 -25.82
C GLU A 203 4.10 -3.00 -25.42
N LEU A 204 5.01 -3.96 -25.64
CA LEU A 204 6.44 -3.74 -25.42
C LEU A 204 7.09 -3.36 -26.74
N THR A 205 7.83 -2.25 -26.74
CA THR A 205 8.73 -1.89 -27.84
C THR A 205 10.02 -2.73 -27.77
N LEU A 206 10.83 -2.69 -28.84
CA LEU A 206 12.16 -3.30 -28.82
C LEU A 206 13.03 -2.66 -27.73
N GLU A 207 12.94 -1.35 -27.59
CA GLU A 207 13.62 -0.57 -26.55
C GLU A 207 13.26 -1.06 -25.15
N ASP A 208 11.98 -1.37 -24.88
CA ASP A 208 11.53 -1.90 -23.59
C ASP A 208 12.09 -3.29 -23.29
N LEU A 209 12.22 -4.14 -24.30
CA LEU A 209 12.77 -5.49 -24.14
C LEU A 209 14.27 -5.45 -23.80
N GLU A 210 14.99 -4.53 -24.45
CA GLU A 210 16.43 -4.35 -24.34
C GLU A 210 16.86 -3.34 -23.25
N ASP A 211 15.90 -2.85 -22.46
CA ASP A 211 16.11 -1.84 -21.40
C ASP A 211 16.81 -0.56 -21.92
N ARG A 212 16.53 -0.17 -23.17
CA ARG A 212 17.05 1.04 -23.81
C ARG A 212 16.13 2.26 -23.59
N PRO A 213 16.65 3.50 -23.74
CA PRO A 213 15.80 4.69 -23.76
C PRO A 213 14.74 4.61 -24.86
N PRO A 214 13.53 5.16 -24.65
CA PRO A 214 12.49 5.15 -25.68
C PRO A 214 12.91 5.97 -26.90
N ALA A 215 12.52 5.55 -28.10
CA ALA A 215 12.88 6.23 -29.35
C ALA A 215 12.45 7.70 -29.41
N HIS A 216 11.41 8.07 -28.66
CA HIS A 216 10.85 9.42 -28.59
C HIS A 216 11.38 10.25 -27.39
N TYR A 217 12.44 9.79 -26.72
CA TYR A 217 12.97 10.45 -25.51
C TYR A 217 13.30 11.93 -25.72
N SER A 218 14.06 12.26 -26.76
CA SER A 218 14.43 13.65 -27.08
C SER A 218 13.22 14.53 -27.38
N VAL A 219 12.13 13.96 -27.91
CA VAL A 219 10.88 14.70 -28.15
C VAL A 219 10.16 15.00 -26.83
N CYS A 220 10.13 14.05 -25.89
CA CYS A 220 9.53 14.24 -24.57
C CYS A 220 10.24 15.29 -23.72
N TRP A 221 11.57 15.36 -23.84
CA TRP A 221 12.39 16.23 -23.00
C TRP A 221 12.76 17.55 -23.67
N SER A 222 12.79 17.62 -25.00
CA SER A 222 13.11 18.85 -25.74
C SER A 222 14.37 19.53 -25.18
N GLU A 223 14.35 20.83 -24.90
CA GLU A 223 15.46 21.59 -24.31
C GLU A 223 15.86 21.16 -22.88
N TRP A 224 15.07 20.30 -22.25
CA TRP A 224 15.37 19.70 -20.94
C TRP A 224 16.09 18.36 -21.03
N GLU A 225 16.38 17.85 -22.23
CA GLU A 225 17.22 16.66 -22.37
C GLU A 225 18.61 16.91 -21.77
N GLY A 226 19.03 16.02 -20.87
CA GLY A 226 20.27 16.17 -20.10
C GLY A 226 20.15 17.09 -18.86
N ARG A 227 18.97 17.65 -18.61
CA ARG A 227 18.64 18.51 -17.45
C ARG A 227 17.51 17.92 -16.60
N GLU A 228 17.36 16.60 -16.63
CA GLU A 228 16.27 15.88 -15.96
C GLU A 228 16.33 16.06 -14.43
N GLU A 229 17.52 15.93 -13.83
CA GLU A 229 17.74 16.16 -12.40
C GLU A 229 17.37 17.60 -11.99
N GLU A 230 17.74 18.59 -12.81
CA GLU A 230 17.39 19.99 -12.59
C GLU A 230 15.87 20.21 -12.63
N LEU A 231 15.16 19.60 -13.58
CA LEU A 231 13.71 19.68 -13.66
C LEU A 231 13.06 19.13 -12.39
N TYR A 232 13.49 17.95 -11.93
CA TYR A 232 12.92 17.31 -10.74
C TYR A 232 13.17 18.12 -9.47
N LEU A 233 14.37 18.67 -9.30
CA LEU A 233 14.70 19.56 -8.18
C LEU A 233 13.80 20.80 -8.16
N ARG A 234 13.62 21.47 -9.31
CA ARG A 234 12.72 22.64 -9.42
C ARG A 234 11.26 22.27 -9.15
N CYS A 235 10.81 21.10 -9.59
CA CYS A 235 9.47 20.60 -9.27
C CYS A 235 9.29 20.38 -7.76
N HIS A 236 10.31 19.86 -7.08
CA HIS A 236 10.32 19.71 -5.63
C HIS A 236 10.25 21.06 -4.91
N GLU A 237 11.12 22.01 -5.28
CA GLU A 237 11.12 23.37 -4.72
C GLU A 237 9.74 24.03 -4.84
N HIS A 238 9.11 23.91 -6.02
CA HIS A 238 7.76 24.44 -6.25
C HIS A 238 6.74 23.80 -5.31
N VAL A 239 6.68 22.46 -5.22
CA VAL A 239 5.71 21.77 -4.37
C VAL A 239 5.97 22.01 -2.88
N ALA A 240 7.22 22.09 -2.45
CA ALA A 240 7.58 22.38 -1.07
C ALA A 240 7.16 23.79 -0.62
N ALA A 241 7.04 24.73 -1.55
CA ALA A 241 6.62 26.11 -1.30
C ALA A 241 5.09 26.30 -1.32
N ILE A 242 4.31 25.31 -1.74
CA ILE A 242 2.85 25.38 -1.78
C ILE A 242 2.28 25.52 -0.36
N ASP A 243 1.32 26.44 -0.21
CA ASP A 243 0.54 26.58 1.02
C ASP A 243 -0.74 25.72 1.01
N ARG A 244 -1.45 25.72 2.14
CA ARG A 244 -2.70 24.95 2.28
C ARG A 244 -3.77 25.36 1.30
N HIS A 245 -3.89 26.65 0.99
CA HIS A 245 -4.93 27.17 0.11
C HIS A 245 -4.67 26.74 -1.34
N GLU A 246 -3.42 26.87 -1.81
CA GLU A 246 -3.02 26.39 -3.13
C GLU A 246 -3.15 24.85 -3.23
N PHE A 247 -2.77 24.09 -2.19
CA PHE A 247 -3.00 22.64 -2.16
C PHE A 247 -4.48 22.27 -2.30
N GLU A 248 -5.37 22.97 -1.60
CA GLU A 248 -6.82 22.77 -1.71
C GLU A 248 -7.33 23.04 -3.13
N ALA A 249 -6.81 24.06 -3.80
CA ALA A 249 -7.14 24.39 -5.18
C ALA A 249 -6.58 23.40 -6.22
N ILE A 250 -5.46 22.71 -5.93
CA ILE A 250 -4.83 21.78 -6.88
C ILE A 250 -5.35 20.35 -6.75
N ALA A 251 -5.41 19.85 -5.50
CA ALA A 251 -5.49 18.41 -5.21
C ALA A 251 -6.55 18.02 -4.18
N ASN A 252 -7.07 18.95 -3.38
CA ASN A 252 -8.07 18.66 -2.34
C ASN A 252 -9.43 19.35 -2.58
N ASN A 253 -9.87 19.35 -3.83
CA ASN A 253 -11.19 19.78 -4.28
C ASN A 253 -11.86 18.68 -5.11
N GLY A 254 -13.18 18.79 -5.33
CA GLY A 254 -13.95 17.83 -6.12
C GLY A 254 -13.68 16.38 -5.70
N ASP A 255 -13.14 15.59 -6.64
CA ASP A 255 -12.76 14.19 -6.43
C ASP A 255 -11.76 14.01 -5.28
N GLY A 256 -10.77 14.89 -5.16
CA GLY A 256 -9.77 14.83 -4.09
C GLY A 256 -10.42 14.95 -2.70
N ARG A 257 -11.44 15.80 -2.58
CA ARG A 257 -12.20 15.92 -1.33
C ARG A 257 -13.07 14.69 -1.06
N ALA A 258 -13.71 14.13 -2.08
CA ALA A 258 -14.50 12.91 -1.94
C ALA A 258 -13.64 11.71 -1.49
N LEU A 259 -12.43 11.57 -2.06
CA LEU A 259 -11.45 10.55 -1.67
C LEU A 259 -10.96 10.75 -0.24
N LEU A 260 -10.71 12.00 0.18
CA LEU A 260 -10.35 12.30 1.57
C LEU A 260 -11.48 11.92 2.52
N ASP A 261 -12.73 12.27 2.20
CA ASP A 261 -13.89 11.95 3.03
C ASP A 261 -14.08 10.43 3.16
N GLU A 262 -13.79 9.66 2.11
CA GLU A 262 -13.75 8.19 2.16
C GLU A 262 -12.66 7.68 3.11
N ALA A 263 -11.43 8.18 2.99
CA ALA A 263 -10.33 7.82 3.88
C ALA A 263 -10.65 8.17 5.35
N VAL A 264 -11.31 9.31 5.61
CA VAL A 264 -11.77 9.71 6.95
C VAL A 264 -12.83 8.75 7.50
N ARG A 265 -13.80 8.31 6.67
CA ARG A 265 -14.80 7.32 7.08
C ARG A 265 -14.16 5.98 7.41
N ALA A 266 -13.29 5.48 6.53
CA ALA A 266 -12.60 4.22 6.73
C ALA A 266 -11.66 4.26 7.96
N TYR A 267 -11.01 5.39 8.23
CA TYR A 267 -10.22 5.59 9.45
C TYR A 267 -11.05 5.40 10.71
N ARG A 268 -12.26 5.97 10.76
CA ARG A 268 -13.16 5.82 11.93
C ARG A 268 -13.54 4.36 12.14
N GLN A 269 -13.86 3.63 11.07
CA GLN A 269 -14.18 2.21 11.14
C GLN A 269 -12.99 1.37 11.64
N ALA A 270 -11.78 1.67 11.17
CA ALA A 270 -10.58 0.96 11.58
C ALA A 270 -10.15 1.24 13.03
N THR A 271 -10.37 2.46 13.53
CA THR A 271 -9.86 2.91 14.85
C THR A 271 -10.88 2.89 15.98
N ALA A 272 -12.16 2.87 15.65
CA ALA A 272 -13.26 2.72 16.60
C ALA A 272 -14.27 1.69 16.06
N PRO A 273 -13.86 0.42 15.93
CA PRO A 273 -14.72 -0.61 15.36
C PRO A 273 -15.89 -0.91 16.29
N THR A 274 -17.09 -1.03 15.71
CA THR A 274 -18.31 -1.43 16.42
C THR A 274 -18.74 -2.79 15.94
N LEU A 275 -19.13 -3.67 16.87
CA LEU A 275 -19.72 -4.95 16.52
C LEU A 275 -21.12 -4.72 15.91
N PRO A 276 -21.45 -5.28 14.74
CA PRO A 276 -22.81 -5.28 14.24
C PRO A 276 -23.77 -5.97 15.21
N ASP A 277 -25.02 -5.53 15.24
CA ASP A 277 -26.07 -6.13 16.09
C ASP A 277 -26.30 -7.61 15.79
N ARG A 278 -26.00 -8.05 14.56
CA ARG A 278 -26.25 -9.41 14.06
C ARG A 278 -25.01 -9.91 13.34
N LEU A 279 -24.64 -11.16 13.58
CA LEU A 279 -23.47 -11.79 12.99
C LEU A 279 -23.82 -13.19 12.48
N VAL A 280 -23.20 -13.56 11.37
CA VAL A 280 -23.20 -14.92 10.83
C VAL A 280 -21.80 -15.29 10.38
N MET A 281 -21.54 -16.60 10.33
CA MET A 281 -20.31 -17.11 9.74
C MET A 281 -20.23 -16.76 8.25
N ASN A 282 -19.08 -16.26 7.82
CA ASN A 282 -18.87 -15.84 6.45
C ASN A 282 -18.79 -17.04 5.49
N ALA A 283 -19.86 -17.29 4.74
CA ALA A 283 -19.90 -18.38 3.76
C ALA A 283 -18.95 -18.19 2.57
N ALA A 284 -18.46 -16.96 2.32
CA ALA A 284 -17.57 -16.65 1.19
C ALA A 284 -16.07 -16.84 1.51
N MET A 285 -15.71 -17.21 2.73
CA MET A 285 -14.30 -17.43 3.09
C MET A 285 -13.75 -18.72 2.48
N VAL A 286 -12.46 -18.73 2.20
CA VAL A 286 -11.75 -19.94 1.77
C VAL A 286 -11.37 -20.73 3.02
N CYS A 287 -11.85 -21.98 3.09
CA CYS A 287 -11.54 -22.93 4.15
C CYS A 287 -10.65 -24.05 3.61
N ILE A 288 -9.58 -24.38 4.34
CA ILE A 288 -8.68 -25.48 4.04
C ILE A 288 -8.66 -26.40 5.26
N PRO A 289 -9.05 -27.68 5.15
CA PRO A 289 -9.00 -28.61 6.27
C PRO A 289 -7.60 -28.70 6.89
N GLY A 290 -7.54 -28.74 8.21
CA GLY A 290 -6.33 -28.95 8.99
C GLY A 290 -6.55 -29.98 10.09
N ASP A 291 -5.48 -30.39 10.76
CA ASP A 291 -5.61 -31.22 11.95
C ASP A 291 -6.24 -30.40 13.09
N GLY A 292 -7.33 -30.90 13.69
CA GLY A 292 -8.06 -30.23 14.77
C GLY A 292 -8.84 -28.96 14.38
N GLY A 293 -9.05 -28.67 13.09
CA GLY A 293 -9.80 -27.49 12.67
C GLY A 293 -9.64 -27.13 11.20
N MET A 294 -9.74 -25.84 10.87
CA MET A 294 -9.59 -25.34 9.50
C MET A 294 -8.68 -24.12 9.43
N TYR A 295 -7.89 -24.03 8.37
CA TYR A 295 -7.23 -22.80 7.99
C TYR A 295 -8.18 -21.95 7.15
N VAL A 296 -8.43 -20.72 7.59
CA VAL A 296 -9.38 -19.81 6.96
C VAL A 296 -8.68 -18.60 6.38
N ARG A 297 -9.22 -18.13 5.25
CA ARG A 297 -8.77 -16.92 4.56
C ARG A 297 -9.96 -16.18 3.98
N SER A 298 -10.06 -14.90 4.30
CA SER A 298 -11.24 -14.08 4.04
C SER A 298 -10.87 -12.81 3.26
N HIS A 299 -10.41 -11.78 3.96
CA HIS A 299 -10.20 -10.45 3.40
C HIS A 299 -8.82 -10.26 2.73
N SER A 300 -7.81 -11.02 3.14
CA SER A 300 -6.44 -10.92 2.63
C SER A 300 -5.92 -12.28 2.17
N ARG A 301 -5.19 -12.30 1.06
CA ARG A 301 -4.53 -13.52 0.58
C ARG A 301 -3.28 -13.90 1.40
N TYR A 302 -2.78 -12.97 2.21
CA TYR A 302 -1.53 -13.07 2.96
C TYR A 302 -1.73 -13.41 4.44
N GLU A 303 -2.97 -13.36 4.91
CA GLU A 303 -3.33 -13.67 6.28
C GLU A 303 -4.18 -14.94 6.28
N THR A 304 -3.55 -16.04 6.70
CA THR A 304 -4.21 -17.31 6.97
C THR A 304 -4.33 -17.46 8.48
N LEU A 305 -5.53 -17.72 8.98
CA LEU A 305 -5.80 -17.94 10.39
C LEU A 305 -6.21 -19.39 10.61
N PHE A 306 -5.88 -19.97 11.76
CA PHE A 306 -6.38 -21.28 12.14
C PHE A 306 -7.64 -21.10 13.01
N LEU A 307 -8.71 -21.78 12.63
CA LEU A 307 -9.98 -21.83 13.35
C LEU A 307 -10.13 -23.24 13.95
N PRO A 308 -9.95 -23.41 15.27
CA PRO A 308 -10.15 -24.69 15.94
C PRO A 308 -11.57 -25.23 15.71
N LEU A 309 -11.72 -26.55 15.66
CA LEU A 309 -12.99 -27.21 15.40
C LEU A 309 -14.08 -26.79 16.41
N GLU A 310 -13.74 -26.68 17.69
CA GLU A 310 -14.69 -26.30 18.74
C GLU A 310 -15.19 -24.87 18.55
N LEU A 311 -14.30 -23.95 18.16
CA LEU A 311 -14.71 -22.57 17.86
C LEU A 311 -15.55 -22.54 16.58
N GLN A 312 -15.17 -23.30 15.56
CA GLN A 312 -15.94 -23.41 14.32
C GLN A 312 -17.39 -23.85 14.59
N GLU A 313 -17.60 -24.91 15.38
CA GLU A 313 -18.92 -25.43 15.72
C GLU A 313 -19.78 -24.41 16.46
N VAL A 314 -19.17 -23.60 17.34
CA VAL A 314 -19.88 -22.52 18.03
C VAL A 314 -20.22 -21.37 17.07
N LEU A 315 -19.32 -21.01 16.15
CA LEU A 315 -19.57 -19.94 15.19
C LEU A 315 -20.60 -20.34 14.11
N CYS A 316 -20.64 -21.61 13.70
CA CYS A 316 -21.67 -22.13 12.78
C CYS A 316 -23.08 -22.03 13.36
N ASP A 317 -23.20 -22.01 14.69
CA ASP A 317 -24.48 -21.89 15.37
C ASP A 317 -25.05 -20.47 15.36
N PHE A 318 -24.28 -19.43 15.00
CA PHE A 318 -24.77 -18.06 14.97
C PHE A 318 -25.90 -17.91 13.95
N ARG A 319 -27.06 -17.43 14.41
CA ARG A 319 -28.25 -17.23 13.57
C ARG A 319 -28.38 -15.75 13.20
N GLY A 320 -28.53 -15.47 11.90
CA GLY A 320 -28.61 -14.08 11.39
C GLY A 320 -29.92 -13.36 11.76
N ASP A 321 -30.97 -14.11 12.06
CA ASP A 321 -32.25 -13.62 12.58
C ASP A 321 -32.23 -13.36 14.09
N GLN A 322 -31.10 -13.60 14.77
CA GLN A 322 -30.86 -13.24 16.17
C GLN A 322 -29.77 -12.15 16.29
N THR A 323 -29.90 -11.31 17.30
CA THR A 323 -28.85 -10.37 17.70
C THR A 323 -27.65 -11.13 18.29
N VAL A 324 -26.50 -10.46 18.41
CA VAL A 324 -25.31 -11.02 19.06
C VAL A 324 -25.63 -11.43 20.51
N ALA A 325 -26.35 -10.57 21.25
CA ALA A 325 -26.74 -10.84 22.63
C ALA A 325 -27.66 -12.07 22.75
N GLU A 326 -28.63 -12.22 21.84
CA GLU A 326 -29.52 -13.39 21.79
C GLU A 326 -28.75 -14.68 21.45
N ASN A 327 -27.83 -14.62 20.48
CA ASN A 327 -26.96 -15.75 20.13
C ASN A 327 -26.07 -16.14 21.32
N GLN A 328 -25.43 -15.18 21.99
CA GLN A 328 -24.59 -15.44 23.17
C GLN A 328 -25.40 -16.05 24.33
N ALA A 329 -26.60 -15.53 24.61
CA ALA A 329 -27.47 -16.07 25.66
C ALA A 329 -27.87 -17.53 25.35
N ARG A 330 -28.24 -17.82 24.10
CA ARG A 330 -28.57 -19.18 23.65
C ARG A 330 -27.37 -20.11 23.75
N LEU A 331 -26.20 -19.71 23.25
CA LEU A 331 -24.98 -20.52 23.31
C LEU A 331 -24.54 -20.80 24.76
N ALA A 332 -24.72 -19.82 25.65
CA ALA A 332 -24.44 -19.99 27.07
C ALA A 332 -25.41 -20.98 27.74
N HIS A 333 -26.69 -20.94 27.37
CA HIS A 333 -27.70 -21.86 27.88
C HIS A 333 -27.54 -23.28 27.32
N ASP A 334 -27.44 -23.42 26.00
CA ASP A 334 -27.51 -24.71 25.29
C ASP A 334 -26.18 -25.46 25.31
N LYS A 335 -25.05 -24.73 25.25
CA LYS A 335 -23.70 -25.30 25.11
C LYS A 335 -22.75 -24.94 26.26
N GLY A 336 -23.17 -24.10 27.20
CA GLY A 336 -22.29 -23.62 28.28
C GLY A 336 -21.15 -22.72 27.77
N VAL A 337 -21.24 -22.20 26.54
CA VAL A 337 -20.15 -21.41 25.92
C VAL A 337 -20.45 -19.93 26.00
N ARG A 338 -19.44 -19.14 26.38
CA ARG A 338 -19.48 -17.67 26.33
C ARG A 338 -18.33 -17.19 25.46
N LEU A 339 -18.67 -16.44 24.41
CA LEU A 339 -17.69 -15.78 23.56
C LEU A 339 -17.56 -14.31 23.99
N PRO A 340 -16.36 -13.87 24.38
CA PRO A 340 -16.08 -12.46 24.65
C PRO A 340 -16.33 -11.56 23.43
N ASP A 341 -16.80 -10.33 23.66
CA ASP A 341 -17.11 -9.38 22.58
C ASP A 341 -15.86 -8.94 21.80
N ASP A 342 -14.70 -8.87 22.44
CA ASP A 342 -13.42 -8.57 21.80
C ASP A 342 -12.98 -9.68 20.83
N LEU A 343 -13.25 -10.95 21.17
CA LEU A 343 -13.07 -12.06 20.24
C LEU A 343 -14.03 -11.95 19.06
N LEU A 344 -15.32 -11.67 19.28
CA LEU A 344 -16.29 -11.50 18.20
C LEU A 344 -15.92 -10.34 17.27
N LEU A 345 -15.44 -9.24 17.84
CA LEU A 345 -14.96 -8.08 17.10
C LEU A 345 -13.73 -8.42 16.27
N THR A 346 -12.78 -9.18 16.84
CA THR A 346 -11.59 -9.66 16.12
C THR A 346 -11.98 -10.57 14.94
N LEU A 347 -12.91 -11.51 15.16
CA LEU A 347 -13.43 -12.40 14.12
C LEU A 347 -14.21 -11.63 13.04
N TYR A 348 -14.92 -10.59 13.42
CA TYR A 348 -15.61 -9.69 12.49
C TYR A 348 -14.63 -8.85 11.66
N GLN A 349 -13.61 -8.27 12.28
CA GLN A 349 -12.54 -7.55 11.57
C GLN A 349 -11.75 -8.47 10.64
N ALA A 350 -11.52 -9.71 11.06
CA ALA A 350 -10.93 -10.75 10.22
C ALA A 350 -11.91 -11.25 9.14
N ARG A 351 -13.17 -10.82 9.10
CA ARG A 351 -14.22 -11.30 8.18
C ARG A 351 -14.43 -12.82 8.21
N ILE A 352 -14.23 -13.43 9.38
CA ILE A 352 -14.68 -14.78 9.70
C ILE A 352 -16.17 -14.72 10.07
N LEU A 353 -16.56 -13.70 10.84
CA LEU A 353 -17.95 -13.29 11.03
C LEU A 353 -18.26 -12.06 10.17
N VAL A 354 -19.49 -11.96 9.69
CA VAL A 354 -20.00 -10.83 8.90
C VAL A 354 -21.42 -10.47 9.34
N ALA A 355 -21.86 -9.26 9.06
CA ALA A 355 -23.28 -8.93 9.17
C ALA A 355 -24.07 -9.74 8.13
N PRO A 356 -25.25 -10.28 8.45
CA PRO A 356 -26.09 -10.97 7.48
C PRO A 356 -26.47 -10.02 6.34
N SER A 357 -26.47 -10.53 5.11
CA SER A 357 -27.03 -9.78 3.98
C SER A 357 -28.52 -9.50 4.21
N PRO A 358 -29.03 -8.33 3.81
CA PRO A 358 -30.44 -8.00 3.91
C PRO A 358 -31.35 -8.93 3.10
#